data_AF-A0A1I7M801-F1
#
_entry.id   AF-A0A1I7M801-F1
#
_cell.length_a   1.000
_cell.length_b   1.000
_cell.length_c   1.000
_cell.angle_alpha   90.00
_cell.angle_beta   90.00
_cell.angle_gamma   90.00
#
_symmetry.space_group_name_H-M   'P 1'
#
loop_
_entity.id
_entity.type
_entity.pdbx_description
1 polymer ?
#
loop_
_entity_poly.entity_id
_entity_poly.type
_entity_poly.pdbx_seq_one_letter_code
_entity_poly.pdbx_strand_id
1 'polypeptide(L)' 'MFYNADGQMMSMLSSWTNIDRADAYTQGDTGGSWFRTDDLRNLRALVDELTIQITHGVK' A
#
# COMPACT_ATOMS: atom_id res chain seq x y z
N MET A 1 6.88 1.89 6.58
CA MET A 1 6.24 1.27 7.75
C MET A 1 6.18 2.30 8.86
N PHE A 2 5.05 2.43 9.55
CA PHE A 2 4.91 3.23 10.76
C PHE A 2 3.85 2.58 11.66
N TYR A 3 3.81 2.95 12.93
CA TYR A 3 2.73 2.51 13.83
C TYR A 3 1.63 3.58 13.85
N ASN A 4 0.38 3.16 13.66
CA ASN A 4 -0.76 4.06 13.82
C ASN A 4 -1.06 4.34 15.32
N ALA A 5 -2.05 5.18 15.59
CA ALA A 5 -2.44 5.53 16.96
C ALA A 5 -2.92 4.32 17.79
N ASP A 6 -3.40 3.27 17.11
CA ASP A 6 -3.86 2.02 17.72
C ASP A 6 -2.72 0.99 17.90
N GLY A 7 -1.47 1.38 17.59
CA GLY A 7 -0.29 0.52 17.74
C GLY A 7 -0.15 -0.57 16.68
N GLN A 8 -0.93 -0.49 15.60
CA GLN A 8 -0.83 -1.42 14.47
C GLN A 8 0.26 -0.95 13.51
N MET A 9 1.07 -1.90 13.02
CA MET A 9 2.04 -1.61 11.97
C MET A 9 1.29 -1.40 10.66
N MET A 10 1.61 -0.30 9.97
CA MET A 10 0.98 0.10 8.72
C MET A 10 2.04 0.40 7.68
N SER A 11 1.80 -0.08 6.46
CA SER A 11 2.56 0.41 5.31
C SER A 11 2.12 1.82 4.95
N MET A 12 3.02 2.58 4.32
CA MET A 12 2.70 3.94 3.89
C MET A 12 1.57 3.95 2.84
N LEU A 13 1.47 2.88 2.05
CA LEU A 13 0.38 2.73 1.08
C LEU A 13 -0.97 2.50 1.77
N SER A 14 -1.04 1.60 2.76
CA SER A 14 -2.30 1.30 3.47
C SER A 14 -2.87 2.54 4.17
N SER A 15 -1.98 3.42 4.65
CA SER A 15 -2.34 4.74 5.20
C SER A 15 -3.02 5.67 4.20
N TRP A 16 -2.60 5.61 2.93
CA TRP A 16 -3.15 6.48 1.88
C TRP A 16 -4.40 5.93 1.23
N THR A 17 -4.50 4.61 1.12
CA THR A 17 -5.57 3.97 0.35
C THR A 17 -6.77 3.53 1.21
N ASN A 18 -6.72 3.75 2.53
CA ASN A 18 -7.72 3.24 3.49
C ASN A 18 -8.01 1.74 3.29
N ILE A 19 -6.99 0.99 2.84
CA ILE A 19 -7.07 -0.46 2.70
C ILE A 19 -6.80 -1.02 4.09
N ASP A 20 -7.89 -1.37 4.77
CA ASP A 20 -7.92 -1.88 6.14
C ASP A 20 -7.46 -3.34 6.16
N ARG A 21 -6.18 -3.59 5.87
CA ARG A 21 -5.61 -4.93 5.96
C ARG A 21 -5.08 -5.14 7.37
N ALA A 22 -5.83 -5.91 8.15
CA ALA A 22 -5.42 -6.37 9.47
C ALA A 22 -4.05 -7.06 9.39
N ASP A 23 -3.09 -6.47 10.09
CA ASP A 23 -1.68 -6.81 9.99
C ASP A 23 -1.35 -8.05 10.84
N ALA A 24 -1.67 -9.25 10.31
CA ALA A 24 -1.45 -10.52 11.01
C ALA A 24 0.02 -11.02 10.99
N TYR A 25 0.96 -10.24 10.48
CA TYR A 25 2.32 -10.68 10.21
C TYR A 25 3.36 -9.75 10.83
N THR A 26 3.48 -9.81 12.15
CA THR A 26 4.55 -9.19 12.95
C THR A 26 5.86 -9.98 12.89
N GLN A 27 6.32 -10.43 11.72
CA GLN A 27 7.65 -11.04 11.62
C GLN A 27 8.32 -10.72 10.29
N GLY A 28 9.33 -9.86 10.35
CA GLY A 28 10.33 -9.72 9.30
C GLY A 28 10.25 -8.40 8.53
N ASP A 29 10.70 -7.30 9.13
CA ASP A 29 11.25 -6.21 8.34
C ASP A 29 12.65 -5.87 8.85
N THR A 30 13.62 -6.59 8.28
CA THR A 30 15.04 -6.33 8.48
C THR A 30 15.48 -5.33 7.41
N GLY A 31 15.10 -4.07 7.59
CA GLY A 31 15.82 -2.93 7.03
C GLY A 31 15.81 -2.73 5.51
N GLY A 32 14.69 -2.97 4.83
CA GLY A 32 14.61 -2.72 3.38
C GLY A 32 13.23 -2.27 2.91
N SER A 33 13.13 -0.99 2.51
CA SER A 33 11.95 -0.32 1.96
C SER A 33 10.80 -0.07 2.96
N TRP A 34 10.28 1.16 2.95
CA TRP A 34 9.09 1.52 3.75
C TRP A 34 7.79 0.89 3.23
N PHE A 35 7.84 0.27 2.05
CA PHE A 35 6.74 -0.47 1.41
C PHE A 35 7.04 -1.97 1.43
N ARG A 36 6.07 -2.80 1.84
CA ARG A 36 6.16 -4.26 1.63
C ARG A 36 6.00 -4.55 0.15
N THR A 37 6.52 -5.70 -0.29
CA THR A 37 6.34 -6.22 -1.65
C THR A 37 4.86 -6.30 -2.06
N ASP A 38 3.96 -6.67 -1.14
CA ASP A 38 2.52 -6.73 -1.41
C ASP A 38 1.91 -5.34 -1.64
N ASP A 39 2.34 -4.34 -0.84
CA ASP A 39 1.95 -2.95 -1.06
C ASP A 39 2.41 -2.47 -2.44
N LEU A 40 3.65 -2.75 -2.82
CA LEU A 40 4.17 -2.34 -4.12
C LEU A 40 3.39 -2.98 -5.27
N ARG A 41 2.93 -4.23 -5.12
CA ARG A 41 2.03 -4.88 -6.10
C ARG A 41 0.67 -4.23 -6.16
N ASN A 42 0.07 -3.92 -5.02
CA ASN A 42 -1.24 -3.25 -4.95
C ASN A 42 -1.16 -1.83 -5.52
N LEU A 43 -0.09 -1.09 -5.20
CA LEU A 43 0.19 0.22 -5.80
C LEU A 43 0.33 0.11 -7.31
N ARG A 44 1.06 -0.89 -7.81
CA ARG A 44 1.20 -1.11 -9.24
C ARG A 44 -0.16 -1.33 -9.92
N ALA A 45 -1.01 -2.18 -9.34
CA ALA A 45 -2.35 -2.44 -9.88
C ALA A 45 -3.21 -1.17 -9.90
N LEU A 46 -3.19 -0.36 -8.83
CA LEU A 46 -3.91 0.92 -8.77
C LEU A 46 -3.41 1.92 -9.82
N VAL A 47 -2.09 2.03 -10.00
CA VAL A 47 -1.49 2.89 -11.03
C VAL A 47 -1.91 2.44 -12.43
N ASP A 48 -1.94 1.13 -12.68
CA ASP A 48 -2.37 0.59 -13.97
C ASP A 48 -3.85 0.91 -14.22
N GLU A 49 -4.71 0.75 -13.22
CA GLU A 49 -6.14 1.12 -13.31
C GLU A 49 -6.33 2.62 -13.58
N LEU A 50 -5.65 3.49 -12.82
CA LEU A 50 -5.72 4.94 -13.03
C LEU A 50 -5.20 5.35 -14.40
N THR A 51 -4.12 4.73 -14.87
CA THR A 51 -3.58 4.98 -16.22
C THR A 51 -4.61 4.62 -17.28
N ILE A 52 -5.29 3.48 -17.14
CA ILE A 52 -6.38 3.07 -18.02
C ILE A 52 -7.51 4.10 -17.97
N GLN A 53 -7.95 4.53 -16.79
CA GLN A 53 -9.04 5.51 -16.65
C GLN A 53 -8.68 6.86 -17.28
N ILE A 54 -7.45 7.37 -17.04
CA ILE A 54 -6.97 8.63 -17.64
C ILE A 54 -6.90 8.49 -19.15
N THR A 55 -6.36 7.39 -19.67
CA THR A 55 -6.21 7.17 -21.13
C THR A 55 -7.56 7.04 -21.83
N HIS A 56 -8.57 6.46 -21.18
CA HIS A 56 -9.92 6.33 -21.75
C HIS A 56 -10.83 7.54 -21.45
N GLY A 57 -10.49 8.38 -20.47
CA GLY A 57 -11.22 9.59 -20.10
C GLY A 57 -10.83 10.84 -20.91
N VAL A 58 -9.73 10.78 -21.67
CA VAL A 58 -9.39 11.82 -22.66
C VAL A 58 -10.20 11.57 -23.93
N LYS A 59 -11.35 12.24 -24.03
CA LYS A 59 -12.12 12.43 -25.26
C LYS A 59 -12.24 13.91 -25.58
#